data_AF-A0A9W9XIC0-F1
#
_entry.id   AF-A0A9W9XIC0-F1
#
_cell.length_a   1.000
_cell.length_b   1.000
_cell.length_c   1.000
_cell.angle_alpha   90.00
_cell.angle_beta   90.00
_cell.angle_gamma   90.00
#
_symmetry.space_group_name_H-M   'P 1'
#
loop_
_entity.id
_entity.type
_entity.pdbx_description
1 polymer ?
#
loop_
_entity_poly.entity_id
_entity_poly.type
_entity_poly.pdbx_seq_one_letter_code
_entity_poly.pdbx_strand_id
1 'polypeptide(L)'
;MSRYAFFTMTFCISFGWYWFPGFIFSALSYFSFPCWIKPESKVVNQIFGMSSGMGLLPITFDWSQISYVGSPLLILSWAVLNVSISLVFWIWIVSVACYYTNVWNTGYLPFQSSQVFDNTGNTYKVKKIVNAASDYKLDIKKYLAYSPVHHDHQRSLLCPGYETGLLLSCKRSSFPLQFDHADTPRIPQRKLFIVQCVGMLVSTLSSLGVLNWAMNYIAGICTSAAVNGFSCPYSSIHFNTSLIWGAVGPRRYFSSYIGHSAFLYFFIIGAILPIPVYYMARRYPKSLWRMAVVGLAFGWLIRKRLPNWWSRYNIVLSSAMDSSVGIAGALIFLTIYLTGANRHFNWWGTEVHKEQNTCDWKGCAYLSVPKGRRFGM
;
A
#
# COMPACT_ATOMS: atom_id res chain seq x y z
N MET A 1 6.70 -35.61 -4.99
CA MET A 1 7.39 -34.88 -3.90
C MET A 1 6.42 -34.65 -2.74
N SER A 2 6.83 -34.86 -1.49
CA SER A 2 5.94 -34.59 -0.35
C SER A 2 5.68 -33.08 -0.20
N ARG A 3 4.54 -32.69 0.41
CA ARG A 3 4.21 -31.27 0.63
C ARG A 3 5.23 -30.58 1.55
N TYR A 4 5.72 -31.31 2.56
CA TYR A 4 6.76 -30.83 3.47
C TYR A 4 8.10 -30.62 2.75
N ALA A 5 8.53 -31.56 1.90
CA ALA A 5 9.75 -31.39 1.13
C ALA A 5 9.66 -30.17 0.18
N PHE A 6 8.49 -29.96 -0.44
CA PHE A 6 8.24 -28.78 -1.27
C PHE A 6 8.29 -27.48 -0.46
N PHE A 7 7.66 -27.46 0.71
CA PHE A 7 7.68 -26.33 1.61
C PHE A 7 9.12 -25.97 2.01
N THR A 8 9.90 -26.93 2.51
CA THR A 8 11.27 -26.68 2.99
C THR A 8 12.19 -26.21 1.87
N MET A 9 12.13 -26.84 0.70
CA MET A 9 12.95 -26.44 -0.44
C MET A 9 12.64 -25.00 -0.88
N THR A 10 11.35 -24.69 -1.05
CA THR A 10 10.88 -23.35 -1.43
C THR A 10 11.26 -22.31 -0.39
N PHE A 11 11.10 -22.65 0.90
CA PHE A 11 11.46 -21.80 2.02
C PHE A 11 12.95 -21.46 1.99
N CYS A 12 13.84 -22.44 1.83
CA CYS A 12 15.30 -22.20 1.79
C CYS A 12 15.72 -21.35 0.57
N ILE A 13 15.15 -21.63 -0.61
CA ILE A 13 15.45 -20.85 -1.83
C ILE A 13 14.97 -19.40 -1.67
N SER A 14 13.72 -19.20 -1.23
CA SER A 14 13.13 -17.88 -1.03
C SER A 14 13.83 -17.12 0.09
N PHE A 15 14.19 -17.79 1.18
CA PHE A 15 14.98 -17.23 2.28
C PHE A 15 16.31 -16.70 1.77
N GLY A 16 17.07 -17.50 0.99
CA GLY A 16 18.34 -17.08 0.40
C GLY A 16 18.17 -15.94 -0.60
N TRP A 17 17.15 -16.02 -1.47
CA TRP A 17 16.86 -14.97 -2.45
C TRP A 17 16.57 -13.63 -1.78
N TYR A 18 15.80 -13.60 -0.69
CA TYR A 18 15.36 -12.36 -0.05
C TYR A 18 16.49 -11.46 0.48
N TRP A 19 17.67 -12.01 0.80
CA TRP A 19 18.84 -11.19 1.17
C TRP A 19 19.29 -10.28 0.03
N PHE A 20 19.04 -10.68 -1.21
CA PHE A 20 19.43 -9.91 -2.38
C PHE A 20 18.59 -8.63 -2.53
N PRO A 21 17.25 -8.66 -2.72
CA PRO A 21 16.44 -7.44 -2.75
C PRO A 21 16.34 -6.77 -1.37
N GLY A 22 16.39 -7.52 -0.26
CA GLY A 22 16.19 -6.97 1.09
C GLY A 22 17.39 -6.23 1.68
N PHE A 23 18.61 -6.53 1.22
CA PHE A 23 19.83 -5.92 1.77
C PHE A 23 20.89 -5.62 0.71
N ILE A 24 21.31 -6.63 -0.07
CA ILE A 24 22.48 -6.51 -0.95
C ILE A 24 22.22 -5.54 -2.11
N PHE A 25 21.04 -5.58 -2.72
CA PHE A 25 20.63 -4.79 -3.88
C PHE A 25 19.15 -4.38 -3.72
N SER A 26 18.91 -3.30 -2.96
CA SER A 26 17.54 -2.85 -2.66
C SER A 26 16.81 -2.19 -3.83
N ALA A 27 17.52 -1.80 -4.89
CA ALA A 27 16.91 -1.33 -6.12
C ALA A 27 16.15 -2.41 -6.92
N LEU A 28 16.26 -3.70 -6.55
CA LEU A 28 15.44 -4.78 -7.12
C LEU A 28 14.03 -4.80 -6.55
N SER A 29 13.84 -4.33 -5.32
CA SER A 29 12.51 -4.13 -4.73
C SER A 29 11.81 -2.94 -5.38
N TYR A 30 12.54 -1.84 -5.61
CA TYR A 30 12.07 -0.61 -6.24
C TYR A 30 12.65 -0.45 -7.65
N PHE A 31 12.31 -1.37 -8.55
CA PHE A 31 12.91 -1.40 -9.88
C PHE A 31 12.30 -0.33 -10.80
N SER A 32 12.83 0.90 -10.74
CA SER A 32 12.40 2.06 -11.53
C SER A 32 13.49 2.53 -12.50
N PHE A 33 13.95 1.63 -13.38
CA PHE A 33 15.02 1.93 -14.34
C PHE A 33 14.83 3.23 -15.16
N PRO A 34 13.61 3.65 -15.58
CA PRO A 34 13.44 4.90 -16.33
C PRO A 34 13.79 6.14 -15.50
N CYS A 35 13.59 6.07 -14.18
CA CYS A 35 13.95 7.13 -13.25
C CYS A 35 15.48 7.28 -13.12
N TRP A 36 16.23 6.19 -13.30
CA TRP A 36 17.70 6.23 -13.26
C TRP A 36 18.31 6.82 -14.54
N ILE A 37 17.65 6.63 -15.68
CA ILE A 37 18.09 7.19 -16.97
C ILE A 37 17.87 8.72 -17.01
N LYS A 38 16.74 9.19 -16.47
CA LYS A 38 16.39 10.63 -16.48
C LYS A 38 15.90 11.13 -15.12
N PRO A 39 16.81 11.29 -14.13
CA PRO A 39 16.46 11.59 -12.74
C PRO A 39 15.84 12.98 -12.54
N GLU A 40 16.18 13.97 -13.37
CA GLU A 40 15.68 15.35 -13.23
C GLU A 40 14.26 15.55 -13.77
N SER A 41 13.74 14.63 -14.58
CA SER A 41 12.43 14.80 -15.19
C SER A 41 11.33 14.48 -14.19
N LYS A 42 10.55 15.50 -13.80
CA LYS A 42 9.41 15.35 -12.89
C LYS A 42 8.38 14.34 -13.41
N VAL A 43 8.04 14.42 -14.70
CA VAL A 43 7.02 13.57 -15.34
C VAL A 43 7.45 12.10 -15.36
N VAL A 44 8.71 11.80 -15.69
CA VAL A 44 9.23 10.42 -15.72
C VAL A 44 9.18 9.80 -14.33
N ASN A 45 9.64 10.54 -13.31
CA ASN A 45 9.59 10.07 -11.93
C ASN A 45 8.16 9.89 -11.41
N GLN A 46 7.22 10.75 -11.81
CA GLN A 46 5.82 10.60 -11.42
C GLN A 46 5.14 9.40 -12.08
N ILE A 47 5.50 9.05 -13.32
CA ILE A 47 4.89 7.92 -14.04
C ILE A 47 5.53 6.58 -13.64
N PHE A 48 6.86 6.53 -13.61
CA PHE A 48 7.62 5.29 -13.44
C PHE A 48 8.20 5.11 -12.04
N GLY A 49 8.12 6.14 -11.19
CA GLY A 49 8.56 6.06 -9.80
C GLY A 49 7.72 5.06 -8.99
N MET A 50 8.40 4.31 -8.12
CA MET A 50 7.78 3.27 -7.29
C MET A 50 7.43 3.81 -5.89
N SER A 51 8.10 4.86 -5.43
CA SER A 51 7.95 5.39 -4.07
C SER A 51 6.92 6.54 -4.00
N SER A 52 7.08 7.56 -4.86
CA SER A 52 6.15 8.70 -4.95
C SER A 52 5.45 8.83 -6.30
N GLY A 53 5.81 7.99 -7.27
CA GLY A 53 5.16 7.87 -8.58
C GLY A 53 4.05 6.81 -8.63
N MET A 54 3.53 6.61 -9.84
CA MET A 54 2.42 5.68 -10.16
C MET A 54 2.82 4.22 -10.33
N GLY A 55 4.12 3.91 -10.42
CA GLY A 55 4.61 2.55 -10.63
C GLY A 55 4.10 1.89 -11.92
N LEU A 56 4.08 2.62 -13.06
CA LEU A 56 3.56 2.10 -14.33
C LEU A 56 4.33 0.88 -14.88
N LEU A 57 5.53 0.60 -14.35
CA LEU A 57 6.25 -0.64 -14.55
C LEU A 57 6.01 -1.58 -13.36
N PRO A 58 5.10 -2.56 -13.46
CA PRO A 58 4.78 -3.47 -12.37
C PRO A 58 5.82 -4.60 -12.28
N ILE A 59 7.10 -4.26 -12.24
CA ILE A 59 8.20 -5.23 -12.13
C ILE A 59 8.89 -4.98 -10.81
N THR A 60 8.76 -5.94 -9.90
CA THR A 60 9.54 -6.01 -8.66
C THR A 60 10.04 -7.44 -8.51
N PHE A 61 11.26 -7.58 -8.02
CA PHE A 61 11.89 -8.89 -7.79
C PHE A 61 11.84 -9.30 -6.31
N ASP A 62 11.04 -8.59 -5.53
CA ASP A 62 10.88 -8.77 -4.10
C ASP A 62 9.48 -9.28 -3.77
N TRP A 63 9.42 -10.47 -3.18
CA TRP A 63 8.16 -11.07 -2.74
C TRP A 63 7.45 -10.23 -1.68
N SER A 64 8.19 -9.50 -0.82
CA SER A 64 7.58 -8.64 0.21
C SER A 64 6.75 -7.51 -0.38
N GLN A 65 7.19 -6.94 -1.51
CA GLN A 65 6.45 -5.89 -2.24
C GLN A 65 5.20 -6.48 -2.92
N ILE A 66 5.29 -7.71 -3.42
CA ILE A 66 4.17 -8.42 -4.03
C ILE A 66 3.12 -8.81 -2.98
N SER A 67 3.55 -9.37 -1.84
CA SER A 67 2.65 -9.82 -0.79
C SER A 67 2.10 -8.67 0.06
N TYR A 68 2.66 -7.46 -0.03
CA TYR A 68 2.15 -6.25 0.64
C TYR A 68 0.67 -5.95 0.32
N VAL A 69 0.25 -6.16 -0.93
CA VAL A 69 -1.14 -5.97 -1.40
C VAL A 69 -1.98 -7.26 -1.24
N GLY A 70 -1.35 -8.33 -0.78
CA GLY A 70 -1.91 -9.67 -0.63
C GLY A 70 -1.37 -10.64 -1.68
N SER A 71 -1.21 -11.91 -1.29
CA SER A 71 -0.54 -12.92 -2.13
C SER A 71 -1.38 -13.24 -3.39
N PRO A 72 -0.91 -12.89 -4.60
CA PRO A 72 -1.69 -13.05 -5.84
C PRO A 72 -1.94 -14.53 -6.17
N LEU A 73 -1.13 -15.42 -5.59
CA LEU A 73 -1.27 -16.88 -5.68
C LEU A 73 -2.58 -17.37 -5.04
N LEU A 74 -3.01 -16.76 -3.94
CA LEU A 74 -4.19 -17.18 -3.19
C LEU A 74 -5.48 -16.59 -3.78
N ILE A 75 -5.41 -15.39 -4.35
CA ILE A 75 -6.60 -14.65 -4.80
C ILE A 75 -7.18 -15.29 -6.08
N LEU A 76 -8.51 -15.33 -6.17
CA LEU A 76 -9.19 -15.83 -7.36
C LEU A 76 -8.85 -14.96 -8.58
N SER A 77 -8.54 -15.58 -9.72
CA SER A 77 -8.07 -14.86 -10.91
C SER A 77 -9.02 -13.77 -11.40
N TRP A 78 -10.33 -13.96 -11.25
CA TRP A 78 -11.33 -12.93 -11.58
C TRP A 78 -11.23 -11.71 -10.64
N ALA A 79 -10.99 -11.94 -9.35
CA ALA A 79 -10.80 -10.85 -8.38
C ALA A 79 -9.50 -10.09 -8.67
N VAL A 80 -8.38 -10.78 -8.93
CA VAL A 80 -7.11 -10.14 -9.31
C VAL A 80 -7.29 -9.22 -10.51
N LEU A 81 -8.11 -9.64 -11.46
CA LEU A 81 -8.32 -8.90 -12.67
C LEU A 81 -9.29 -7.71 -12.53
N ASN A 82 -10.34 -7.82 -11.72
CA ASN A 82 -11.13 -6.65 -11.35
C ASN A 82 -10.28 -5.61 -10.63
N VAL A 83 -9.39 -6.05 -9.74
CA VAL A 83 -8.41 -5.17 -9.09
C VAL A 83 -7.48 -4.53 -10.12
N SER A 84 -7.00 -5.30 -11.09
CA SER A 84 -6.13 -4.79 -12.17
C SER A 84 -6.84 -3.77 -13.06
N ILE A 85 -8.08 -4.04 -13.48
CA ILE A 85 -8.90 -3.09 -14.25
C ILE A 85 -9.18 -1.83 -13.44
N SER A 86 -9.51 -1.99 -12.16
CA SER A 86 -9.74 -0.86 -11.25
C SER A 86 -8.47 -0.02 -11.07
N LEU A 87 -7.29 -0.64 -10.97
CA LEU A 87 -6.02 0.04 -10.88
C LEU A 87 -5.75 0.86 -12.15
N VAL A 88 -5.90 0.25 -13.34
CA VAL A 88 -5.69 0.94 -14.61
C VAL A 88 -6.68 2.11 -14.76
N PHE A 89 -7.95 1.88 -14.51
CA PHE A 89 -8.97 2.92 -14.66
C PHE A 89 -8.80 4.07 -13.65
N TRP A 90 -8.73 3.77 -12.35
CA TRP A 90 -8.69 4.81 -11.33
C TRP A 90 -7.32 5.45 -11.16
N ILE A 91 -6.24 4.65 -11.15
CA ILE A 91 -4.89 5.16 -10.87
C ILE A 91 -4.21 5.65 -12.15
N TRP A 92 -4.33 4.94 -13.28
CA TRP A 92 -3.61 5.35 -14.49
C TRP A 92 -4.39 6.30 -15.39
N ILE A 93 -5.72 6.25 -15.41
CA ILE A 93 -6.53 7.12 -16.26
C ILE A 93 -7.09 8.29 -15.46
N VAL A 94 -7.97 8.04 -14.49
CA VAL A 94 -8.69 9.10 -13.77
C VAL A 94 -7.74 9.94 -12.93
N SER A 95 -6.86 9.31 -12.16
CA SER A 95 -5.90 10.04 -11.31
C SER A 95 -4.95 10.90 -12.14
N VAL A 96 -4.40 10.36 -13.23
CA VAL A 96 -3.55 11.14 -14.15
C VAL A 96 -4.31 12.35 -14.72
N ALA A 97 -5.52 12.12 -15.25
CA ALA A 97 -6.32 13.18 -15.82
C ALA A 97 -6.58 14.29 -14.80
N CYS A 98 -7.04 13.95 -13.59
CA CYS A 98 -7.29 14.92 -12.52
C CYS A 98 -6.02 15.65 -12.04
N TYR A 99 -4.88 14.97 -11.96
CA TYR A 99 -3.61 15.56 -11.52
C TYR A 99 -3.11 16.64 -12.49
N TYR A 100 -3.06 16.30 -13.77
CA TYR A 100 -2.53 17.21 -14.80
C TYR A 100 -3.52 18.32 -15.18
N THR A 101 -4.83 18.11 -14.95
CA THR A 101 -5.84 19.18 -15.06
C THR A 101 -5.96 20.02 -13.79
N ASN A 102 -5.13 19.75 -12.78
CA ASN A 102 -5.07 20.47 -11.50
C ASN A 102 -6.44 20.56 -10.78
N VAL A 103 -7.22 19.48 -10.83
CA VAL A 103 -8.50 19.41 -10.13
C VAL A 103 -8.23 19.43 -8.62
N TRP A 104 -8.91 20.33 -7.89
CA TRP A 104 -8.72 20.56 -6.45
C TRP A 104 -7.30 20.99 -6.03
N ASN A 105 -6.55 21.66 -6.90
CA ASN A 105 -5.19 22.15 -6.62
C ASN A 105 -4.18 21.03 -6.27
N THR A 106 -4.44 19.79 -6.68
CA THR A 106 -3.56 18.66 -6.37
C THR A 106 -2.24 18.69 -7.11
N GLY A 107 -2.13 19.46 -8.20
CA GLY A 107 -0.88 19.62 -8.97
C GLY A 107 0.25 20.27 -8.17
N TYR A 108 -0.06 20.99 -7.08
CA TYR A 108 0.93 21.58 -6.17
C TYR A 108 1.48 20.60 -5.14
N LEU A 109 0.95 19.37 -5.11
CA LEU A 109 1.29 18.32 -4.16
C LEU A 109 1.96 17.14 -4.89
N PRO A 110 2.75 16.32 -4.18
CA PRO A 110 3.26 15.08 -4.76
C PRO A 110 2.11 14.17 -5.19
N PHE A 111 2.39 13.35 -6.20
CA PHE A 111 1.42 12.38 -6.69
C PHE A 111 1.08 11.34 -5.61
N GLN A 112 2.11 10.74 -5.00
CA GLN A 112 1.98 9.83 -3.86
C GLN A 112 2.94 10.24 -2.74
N SER A 113 2.48 10.27 -1.50
CA SER A 113 3.33 10.50 -0.32
C SER A 113 2.75 9.86 0.94
N SER A 114 3.63 9.53 1.90
CA SER A 114 3.20 9.10 3.24
C SER A 114 2.78 10.28 4.13
N GLN A 115 3.20 11.49 3.77
CA GLN A 115 3.02 12.71 4.55
C GLN A 115 1.78 13.50 4.11
N VAL A 116 1.39 14.44 4.94
CA VAL A 116 0.26 15.35 4.73
C VAL A 116 0.80 16.77 4.61
N PHE A 117 0.11 17.63 3.84
CA PHE A 117 0.61 18.93 3.43
C PHE A 117 -0.29 20.09 3.90
N ASP A 118 0.30 21.26 4.09
CA ASP A 118 -0.41 22.52 4.25
C ASP A 118 -0.63 23.22 2.90
N ASN A 119 -1.42 24.30 2.91
CA ASN A 119 -1.71 25.12 1.71
C ASN A 119 -0.50 25.86 1.13
N THR A 120 0.70 25.69 1.71
CA THR A 120 1.96 26.21 1.18
C THR A 120 2.81 25.13 0.51
N GLY A 121 2.35 23.87 0.52
CA GLY A 121 3.05 22.73 -0.07
C GLY A 121 4.12 22.15 0.86
N ASN A 122 4.17 22.59 2.11
CA ASN A 122 5.09 22.06 3.12
C ASN A 122 4.41 20.95 3.94
N THR A 123 5.22 20.15 4.63
CA THR A 123 4.69 19.11 5.52
C THR A 123 3.89 19.71 6.66
N TYR A 124 2.69 19.18 6.86
CA TYR A 124 1.71 19.70 7.80
C TYR A 124 2.18 19.49 9.25
N LYS A 125 2.39 20.59 9.98
CA LYS A 125 2.90 20.54 11.36
C LYS A 125 1.78 20.38 12.38
N VAL A 126 1.45 19.13 12.72
CA VAL A 126 0.36 18.78 13.66
C VAL A 126 0.51 19.43 15.04
N LYS A 127 1.75 19.61 15.54
CA LYS A 127 2.01 20.29 16.83
C LYS A 127 1.50 21.74 16.90
N LYS A 128 1.16 22.37 15.77
CA LYS A 128 0.57 23.72 15.75
C LYS A 128 -0.93 23.75 16.09
N ILE A 129 -1.64 22.65 15.84
CA ILE A 129 -3.10 22.55 16.00
C ILE A 129 -3.52 21.70 17.20
N VAL A 130 -2.64 20.82 17.67
CA VAL A 130 -2.87 19.94 18.81
C VAL A 130 -1.73 20.12 19.80
N ASN A 131 -2.07 20.38 21.06
CA ASN A 131 -1.10 20.58 22.13
C ASN A 131 -1.30 19.52 23.23
N ALA A 132 -0.22 19.13 23.90
CA ALA A 132 -0.27 18.23 25.07
C ALA A 132 -1.06 18.88 26.22
N ALA A 133 -1.00 20.21 26.34
CA ALA A 133 -1.74 20.98 27.36
C ALA A 133 -3.28 20.95 27.15
N SER A 134 -3.76 20.63 25.95
CA SER A 134 -5.18 20.55 25.63
C SER A 134 -5.69 19.11 25.52
N ASP A 135 -5.02 18.16 26.19
CA ASP A 135 -5.38 16.72 26.17
C ASP A 135 -5.48 16.16 24.74
N TYR A 136 -4.58 16.61 23.86
CA TYR A 136 -4.56 16.28 22.44
C TYR A 136 -5.87 16.59 21.66
N LYS A 137 -6.74 17.45 22.21
CA LYS A 137 -7.94 17.93 21.51
C LYS A 137 -7.57 18.95 20.44
N LEU A 138 -8.31 18.93 19.34
CA LEU A 138 -8.13 19.84 18.20
C LEU A 138 -8.62 21.24 18.54
N ASP A 139 -7.73 22.24 18.48
CA ASP A 139 -8.09 23.64 18.57
C ASP A 139 -8.58 24.16 17.20
N ILE A 140 -9.89 24.38 17.10
CA ILE A 140 -10.55 24.77 15.86
C ILE A 140 -10.08 26.14 15.36
N LYS A 141 -9.80 27.08 16.27
CA LYS A 141 -9.38 28.44 15.88
C LYS A 141 -7.98 28.42 15.26
N LYS A 142 -7.07 27.64 15.85
CA LYS A 142 -5.72 27.45 15.30
C LYS A 142 -5.73 26.66 13.99
N TYR A 143 -6.62 25.68 13.87
CA TYR A 143 -6.80 24.93 12.64
C TYR A 143 -7.22 25.83 11.47
N LEU A 144 -8.27 26.64 11.68
CA LEU A 144 -8.76 27.57 10.65
C LEU A 144 -7.74 28.66 10.30
N ALA A 145 -6.96 29.13 11.27
CA ALA A 145 -5.90 30.14 11.03
C ALA A 145 -4.66 29.57 10.32
N TYR A 146 -4.35 28.29 10.51
CA TYR A 146 -3.18 27.65 9.93
C TYR A 146 -3.41 27.27 8.47
N SER A 147 -4.17 26.20 8.23
CA SER A 147 -4.59 25.74 6.90
C SER A 147 -5.50 24.52 7.01
N PRO A 148 -6.37 24.26 6.01
CA PRO A 148 -6.99 22.95 5.87
C PRO A 148 -5.92 21.89 5.57
N VAL A 149 -6.21 20.65 5.97
CA VAL A 149 -5.31 19.52 5.75
C VAL A 149 -5.43 19.06 4.29
N HIS A 150 -4.31 19.03 3.57
CA HIS A 150 -4.27 18.57 2.18
C HIS A 150 -3.50 17.26 2.05
N HIS A 151 -4.01 16.36 1.22
CA HIS A 151 -3.40 15.07 0.91
C HIS A 151 -2.62 15.09 -0.39
N ASP A 152 -1.68 14.17 -0.52
CA ASP A 152 -1.16 13.77 -1.81
C ASP A 152 -2.30 13.31 -2.73
N HIS A 153 -2.13 13.57 -4.01
CA HIS A 153 -3.18 13.45 -5.03
C HIS A 153 -3.84 12.06 -5.04
N GLN A 154 -3.02 11.01 -4.96
CA GLN A 154 -3.50 9.63 -4.99
C GLN A 154 -4.37 9.30 -3.77
N ARG A 155 -4.05 9.80 -2.56
CA ARG A 155 -4.90 9.57 -1.37
C ARG A 155 -6.20 10.35 -1.38
N SER A 156 -6.19 11.57 -1.92
CA SER A 156 -7.42 12.34 -2.10
C SER A 156 -8.46 11.60 -2.94
N LEU A 157 -8.01 10.91 -4.01
CA LEU A 157 -8.88 10.13 -4.91
C LEU A 157 -9.20 8.72 -4.41
N LEU A 158 -8.27 8.09 -3.69
CA LEU A 158 -8.45 6.71 -3.23
C LEU A 158 -9.40 6.60 -2.04
N CYS A 159 -9.33 7.49 -1.03
CA CYS A 159 -10.11 7.41 0.22
C CYS A 159 -11.62 7.10 0.09
N PRO A 160 -12.36 7.52 -0.96
CA PRO A 160 -13.76 7.15 -1.12
C PRO A 160 -14.00 5.79 -1.81
N GLY A 161 -13.10 5.32 -2.68
CA GLY A 161 -13.36 4.22 -3.62
C GLY A 161 -12.60 2.91 -3.35
N TYR A 162 -11.36 2.98 -2.85
CA TYR A 162 -10.50 1.78 -2.79
C TYR A 162 -10.58 1.02 -1.45
N GLU A 163 -10.73 1.74 -0.34
CA GLU A 163 -10.67 1.19 1.01
C GLU A 163 -12.00 0.56 1.43
N THR A 164 -13.12 1.12 0.96
CA THR A 164 -14.47 0.67 1.29
C THR A 164 -14.99 -0.44 0.36
N GLY A 165 -14.52 -0.49 -0.89
CA GLY A 165 -14.97 -1.50 -1.87
C GLY A 165 -14.03 -2.70 -1.98
N LEU A 166 -12.71 -2.46 -2.11
CA LEU A 166 -11.74 -3.48 -2.46
C LEU A 166 -11.22 -4.25 -1.24
N LEU A 167 -10.93 -3.58 -0.12
CA LEU A 167 -10.49 -4.26 1.11
C LEU A 167 -11.64 -5.00 1.80
N LEU A 168 -12.86 -4.46 1.78
CA LEU A 168 -14.06 -5.13 2.29
C LEU A 168 -14.49 -6.29 1.37
N SER A 169 -14.44 -6.14 0.04
CA SER A 169 -14.68 -7.30 -0.86
C SER A 169 -13.53 -8.30 -0.80
N CYS A 170 -12.26 -7.90 -0.79
CA CYS A 170 -11.15 -8.86 -0.67
C CYS A 170 -11.14 -9.55 0.70
N LYS A 171 -11.28 -8.86 1.84
CA LYS A 171 -11.30 -9.55 3.16
C LYS A 171 -12.57 -10.36 3.39
N ARG A 172 -13.73 -9.88 2.95
CA ARG A 172 -15.02 -10.59 3.14
C ARG A 172 -15.25 -11.70 2.11
N SER A 173 -14.66 -11.62 0.91
CA SER A 173 -14.72 -12.68 -0.11
C SER A 173 -13.53 -13.65 -0.07
N SER A 174 -12.37 -13.29 0.45
CA SER A 174 -11.22 -14.22 0.46
C SER A 174 -11.27 -15.27 1.56
N PHE A 175 -12.07 -15.08 2.62
CA PHE A 175 -12.11 -16.04 3.73
C PHE A 175 -13.20 -17.11 3.59
N PRO A 176 -14.48 -16.78 3.29
CA PRO A 176 -15.51 -17.80 3.14
C PRO A 176 -15.58 -18.42 1.73
N LEU A 177 -15.27 -17.66 0.68
CA LEU A 177 -15.43 -18.09 -0.73
C LEU A 177 -14.24 -18.93 -1.25
N GLN A 178 -13.08 -18.83 -0.60
CA GLN A 178 -11.91 -19.70 -0.86
C GLN A 178 -12.22 -21.18 -0.59
N PHE A 179 -13.16 -21.47 0.31
CA PHE A 179 -13.57 -22.82 0.71
C PHE A 179 -14.79 -23.35 -0.07
N ASP A 180 -15.42 -22.53 -0.90
CA ASP A 180 -16.63 -22.90 -1.65
C ASP A 180 -16.31 -23.46 -3.06
N HIS A 181 -15.04 -23.40 -3.48
CA HIS A 181 -14.58 -24.16 -4.63
C HIS A 181 -14.48 -25.64 -4.28
N ALA A 182 -15.11 -26.49 -5.11
CA ALA A 182 -15.29 -27.92 -4.93
C ALA A 182 -14.01 -28.74 -4.66
N ASP A 183 -12.83 -28.17 -4.87
CA ASP A 183 -11.53 -28.87 -4.83
C ASP A 183 -10.68 -28.59 -3.57
N THR A 184 -11.14 -27.77 -2.62
CA THR A 184 -10.41 -27.54 -1.35
C THR A 184 -10.91 -28.43 -0.21
N PRO A 185 -10.01 -28.98 0.64
CA PRO A 185 -10.42 -29.74 1.80
C PRO A 185 -11.23 -28.85 2.76
N ARG A 186 -12.44 -29.30 3.13
CA ARG A 186 -13.28 -28.62 4.14
C ARG A 186 -12.57 -28.66 5.49
N ILE A 187 -11.89 -27.58 5.85
CA ILE A 187 -11.26 -27.44 7.16
C ILE A 187 -12.38 -27.26 8.20
N PRO A 188 -12.35 -27.98 9.35
CA PRO A 188 -13.34 -27.79 10.40
C PRO A 188 -13.32 -26.35 10.91
N GLN A 189 -14.47 -25.65 10.84
CA GLN A 189 -14.59 -24.23 11.19
C GLN A 189 -14.10 -23.92 12.62
N ARG A 190 -14.32 -24.83 13.58
CA ARG A 190 -13.84 -24.67 14.97
C ARG A 190 -12.31 -24.65 15.07
N LYS A 191 -11.63 -25.49 14.29
CA LYS A 191 -10.15 -25.53 14.29
C LYS A 191 -9.60 -24.27 13.64
N LEU A 192 -10.23 -23.79 12.56
CA LEU A 192 -9.86 -22.54 11.90
C LEU A 192 -10.01 -21.35 12.86
N PHE A 193 -11.13 -21.27 13.59
CA PHE A 193 -11.38 -20.22 14.57
C PHE A 193 -10.34 -20.18 15.68
N ILE A 194 -10.01 -21.34 16.27
CA ILE A 194 -8.98 -21.41 17.33
C ILE A 194 -7.63 -20.93 16.82
N VAL A 195 -7.20 -21.38 15.63
CA VAL A 195 -5.92 -20.95 15.03
C VAL A 195 -5.91 -19.45 14.77
N GLN A 196 -7.02 -18.87 14.30
CA GLN A 196 -7.15 -17.43 14.10
C GLN A 196 -7.07 -16.65 15.42
N CYS A 197 -7.79 -17.09 16.47
CA CYS A 197 -7.75 -16.45 17.78
C CYS A 197 -6.34 -16.46 18.38
N VAL A 198 -5.66 -17.61 18.35
CA VAL A 198 -4.27 -17.73 18.85
C VAL A 198 -3.34 -16.83 18.01
N GLY A 199 -3.48 -16.85 16.68
CA GLY A 199 -2.71 -15.98 15.79
C GLY A 199 -2.91 -14.49 16.07
N MET A 200 -4.14 -14.05 16.29
CA MET A 200 -4.45 -12.65 16.64
C MET A 200 -3.86 -12.24 17.98
N LEU A 201 -3.95 -13.10 19.00
CA LEU A 201 -3.37 -12.82 20.32
C LEU A 201 -1.85 -12.67 20.24
N VAL A 202 -1.17 -13.65 19.63
CA VAL A 202 0.30 -13.62 19.46
C VAL A 202 0.74 -12.43 18.60
N SER A 203 0.01 -12.13 17.52
CA SER A 203 0.32 -10.98 16.66
C SER A 203 0.15 -9.65 17.37
N THR A 204 -0.88 -9.51 18.21
CA THR A 204 -1.15 -8.25 18.92
C THR A 204 -0.12 -8.02 20.02
N LEU A 205 0.18 -9.05 20.82
CA LEU A 205 1.19 -8.98 21.88
C LEU A 205 2.59 -8.71 21.32
N SER A 206 2.97 -9.40 20.23
CA SER A 206 4.26 -9.17 19.59
C SER A 206 4.38 -7.78 18.98
N SER A 207 3.34 -7.29 18.29
CA SER A 207 3.35 -5.95 17.69
C SER A 207 3.45 -4.85 18.76
N LEU A 208 2.71 -4.97 19.87
CA LEU A 208 2.80 -4.03 20.99
C LEU A 208 4.15 -4.11 21.72
N GLY A 209 4.67 -5.32 21.90
CA GLY A 209 5.97 -5.56 22.51
C GLY A 209 7.11 -4.92 21.71
N VAL A 210 7.14 -5.13 20.40
CA VAL A 210 8.15 -4.54 19.51
C VAL A 210 8.02 -3.02 19.47
N LEU A 211 6.79 -2.48 19.43
CA LEU A 211 6.58 -1.03 19.45
C LEU A 211 7.11 -0.40 20.75
N ASN A 212 6.76 -0.98 21.90
CA ASN A 212 7.18 -0.46 23.20
C ASN A 212 8.71 -0.59 23.37
N TRP A 213 9.30 -1.69 22.92
CA TRP A 213 10.74 -1.86 22.89
C TRP A 213 11.42 -0.81 21.99
N ALA A 214 10.94 -0.62 20.76
CA ALA A 214 11.52 0.32 19.81
C ALA A 214 11.50 1.77 20.32
N MET A 215 10.40 2.21 20.95
CA MET A 215 10.29 3.56 21.50
C MET A 215 11.21 3.80 22.71
N ASN A 216 11.48 2.79 23.53
CA ASN A 216 12.31 2.92 24.73
C ASN A 216 13.81 2.78 24.46
N TYR A 217 14.21 1.96 23.47
CA TYR A 217 15.61 1.68 23.18
C TYR A 217 16.19 2.48 22.00
N ILE A 218 15.38 2.91 21.04
CA ILE A 218 15.86 3.63 19.84
C ILE A 218 15.65 5.13 20.02
N ALA A 219 16.74 5.85 20.33
CA ALA A 219 16.72 7.30 20.47
C ALA A 219 16.37 8.00 19.15
N GLY A 220 15.39 8.90 19.19
CA GLY A 220 14.99 9.72 18.04
C GLY A 220 14.26 8.97 16.93
N ILE A 221 13.63 7.83 17.22
CA ILE A 221 12.85 7.06 16.24
C ILE A 221 11.82 7.96 15.52
N CYS A 222 11.67 7.77 14.20
CA CYS A 222 10.80 8.57 13.33
C CYS A 222 11.22 10.05 13.15
N THR A 223 12.41 10.46 13.59
CA THR A 223 12.96 11.80 13.33
C THR A 223 14.12 11.76 12.32
N SER A 224 14.44 12.89 11.69
CA SER A 224 15.59 13.00 10.77
C SER A 224 16.95 12.79 11.44
N ALA A 225 16.99 12.74 12.78
CA ALA A 225 18.20 12.48 13.58
C ALA A 225 18.27 11.02 14.07
N ALA A 226 17.37 10.13 13.62
CA ALA A 226 17.33 8.75 14.07
C ALA A 226 18.63 8.00 13.78
N VAL A 227 19.14 7.29 14.80
CA VAL A 227 20.30 6.39 14.67
C VAL A 227 19.96 5.33 13.61
N ASN A 228 20.86 5.12 12.64
CA ASN A 228 20.69 4.15 11.54
C ASN A 228 19.52 4.42 10.56
N GLY A 229 18.95 5.63 10.58
CA GLY A 229 17.96 6.04 9.58
C GLY A 229 16.57 5.43 9.73
N PHE A 230 16.18 5.03 10.95
CA PHE A 230 14.85 4.48 11.22
C PHE A 230 13.74 5.49 10.92
N SER A 231 12.94 5.21 9.89
CA SER A 231 11.78 5.99 9.48
C SER A 231 10.48 5.24 9.76
N CYS A 232 9.39 5.98 9.95
CA CYS A 232 8.10 5.41 10.37
C CYS A 232 6.97 5.74 9.37
N PRO A 233 7.11 5.38 8.08
CA PRO A 233 6.12 5.74 7.07
C PRO A 233 4.74 5.19 7.42
N TYR A 234 4.65 3.91 7.81
CA TYR A 234 3.38 3.28 8.16
C TYR A 234 2.69 3.93 9.36
N SER A 235 3.43 4.20 10.44
CA SER A 235 2.87 4.87 11.63
C SER A 235 2.41 6.29 11.33
N SER A 236 3.19 7.05 10.54
CA SER A 236 2.79 8.39 10.08
C SER A 236 1.49 8.35 9.28
N ILE A 237 1.29 7.34 8.43
CA ILE A 237 0.05 7.18 7.65
C ILE A 237 -1.14 6.95 8.58
N HIS A 238 -1.04 5.99 9.50
CA HIS A 238 -2.13 5.68 10.43
C HIS A 238 -2.44 6.86 11.37
N PHE A 239 -1.41 7.56 11.82
CA PHE A 239 -1.57 8.77 12.62
C PHE A 239 -2.28 9.88 11.83
N ASN A 240 -1.88 10.12 10.58
CA ASN A 240 -2.51 11.10 9.71
C ASN A 240 -3.98 10.76 9.43
N THR A 241 -4.27 9.52 9.07
CA THR A 241 -5.64 9.00 8.88
C THR A 241 -6.50 9.19 10.14
N SER A 242 -5.94 8.92 11.32
CA SER A 242 -6.62 9.12 12.61
C SER A 242 -6.89 10.60 12.91
N LEU A 243 -6.00 11.50 12.52
CA LEU A 243 -6.20 12.94 12.67
C LEU A 243 -7.37 13.46 11.82
N ILE A 244 -7.55 12.93 10.61
CA ILE A 244 -8.64 13.35 9.72
C ILE A 244 -9.97 12.77 10.18
N TRP A 245 -10.04 11.44 10.33
CA TRP A 245 -11.29 10.77 10.64
C TRP A 245 -11.69 10.93 12.12
N GLY A 246 -10.72 11.05 13.02
CA GLY A 246 -10.93 11.22 14.46
C GLY A 246 -11.00 12.69 14.89
N ALA A 247 -9.96 13.49 14.63
CA ALA A 247 -9.84 14.83 15.21
C ALA A 247 -10.55 15.94 14.40
N VAL A 248 -10.41 15.94 13.07
CA VAL A 248 -11.10 16.91 12.18
C VAL A 248 -12.57 16.52 12.00
N GLY A 249 -12.80 15.22 11.79
CA GLY A 249 -14.11 14.61 11.63
C GLY A 249 -14.70 14.76 10.22
N PRO A 250 -15.60 13.84 9.80
CA PRO A 250 -16.17 13.82 8.45
C PRO A 250 -16.95 15.10 8.07
N ARG A 251 -17.64 15.74 9.03
CA ARG A 251 -18.46 16.93 8.77
C ARG A 251 -17.64 18.13 8.29
N ARG A 252 -16.39 18.25 8.73
CA ARG A 252 -15.50 19.32 8.32
C ARG A 252 -14.77 18.96 7.04
N TYR A 253 -14.33 17.70 6.94
CA TYR A 253 -13.61 17.22 5.77
C TYR A 253 -14.46 17.23 4.49
N PHE A 254 -15.72 16.80 4.55
CA PHE A 254 -16.63 16.76 3.39
C PHE A 254 -17.50 17.99 3.21
N SER A 255 -17.19 19.08 3.91
CA SER A 255 -17.98 20.29 3.75
C SER A 255 -17.79 20.91 2.37
N SER A 256 -18.82 21.61 1.89
CA SER A 256 -18.86 22.22 0.56
C SER A 256 -17.70 23.21 0.33
N TYR A 257 -17.12 23.77 1.40
CA TYR A 257 -16.03 24.75 1.32
C TYR A 257 -14.67 24.18 0.85
N ILE A 258 -14.41 22.87 0.99
CA ILE A 258 -13.13 22.24 0.57
C ILE A 258 -13.24 21.61 -0.84
N GLY A 259 -14.45 21.51 -1.40
CA GLY A 259 -14.69 20.85 -2.69
C GLY A 259 -14.65 19.31 -2.64
N HIS A 260 -14.48 18.71 -1.46
CA HIS A 260 -14.51 17.26 -1.24
C HIS A 260 -15.91 16.65 -1.12
N SER A 261 -16.99 17.45 -1.19
CA SER A 261 -18.37 16.95 -1.18
C SER A 261 -18.66 16.01 -2.35
N ALA A 262 -17.94 16.15 -3.47
CA ALA A 262 -18.03 15.27 -4.64
C ALA A 262 -17.82 13.80 -4.28
N PHE A 263 -17.00 13.52 -3.25
CA PHE A 263 -16.74 12.15 -2.81
C PHE A 263 -17.95 11.45 -2.20
N LEU A 264 -18.91 12.20 -1.65
CA LEU A 264 -20.11 11.60 -1.07
C LEU A 264 -21.00 10.94 -2.14
N TYR A 265 -20.96 11.41 -3.39
CA TYR A 265 -21.71 10.81 -4.49
C TYR A 265 -21.23 9.41 -4.86
N PHE A 266 -19.96 9.08 -4.58
CA PHE A 266 -19.45 7.71 -4.79
C PHE A 266 -20.11 6.68 -3.88
N PHE A 267 -20.62 7.07 -2.70
CA PHE A 267 -21.39 6.15 -1.85
C PHE A 267 -22.73 5.78 -2.50
N ILE A 268 -23.38 6.73 -3.17
CA ILE A 268 -24.64 6.49 -3.89
C ILE A 268 -24.38 5.61 -5.11
N ILE A 269 -23.33 5.90 -5.87
CA ILE A 269 -22.91 5.08 -7.01
C ILE A 269 -22.59 3.65 -6.52
N GLY A 270 -21.82 3.52 -5.44
CA GLY A 270 -21.48 2.22 -4.85
C GLY A 270 -22.68 1.44 -4.32
N ALA A 271 -23.73 2.11 -3.83
CA ALA A 271 -24.97 1.48 -3.38
C ALA A 271 -25.86 1.03 -4.55
N ILE A 272 -25.88 1.78 -5.65
CA ILE A 272 -26.72 1.49 -6.82
C ILE A 272 -26.06 0.46 -7.73
N LEU A 273 -24.74 0.51 -7.93
CA LEU A 273 -23.99 -0.32 -8.89
C LEU A 273 -24.16 -1.85 -8.73
N PRO A 274 -24.34 -2.42 -7.53
CA PRO A 274 -24.64 -3.85 -7.37
C PRO A 274 -25.97 -4.28 -7.99
N ILE A 275 -26.97 -3.40 -8.07
CA ILE A 275 -28.31 -3.69 -8.58
C ILE A 275 -28.28 -4.08 -10.07
N PRO A 276 -27.77 -3.25 -11.01
CA PRO A 276 -27.69 -3.61 -12.42
C PRO A 276 -26.74 -4.80 -12.65
N VAL A 277 -25.65 -4.92 -11.90
CA VAL A 277 -24.73 -6.07 -11.99
C VAL A 277 -25.45 -7.37 -11.61
N TYR A 278 -26.27 -7.35 -10.55
CA TYR A 278 -27.08 -8.49 -10.12
C TYR A 278 -28.09 -8.93 -11.19
N TYR A 279 -28.83 -7.98 -11.77
CA TYR A 279 -29.81 -8.28 -12.82
C TYR A 279 -29.14 -8.78 -14.11
N MET A 280 -28.00 -8.20 -14.48
CA MET A 280 -27.23 -8.61 -15.66
C MET A 280 -26.64 -10.02 -15.50
N ALA A 281 -26.15 -10.36 -14.30
CA ALA A 281 -25.67 -11.69 -13.96
C ALA A 281 -26.78 -12.75 -14.02
N ARG A 282 -28.01 -12.40 -13.64
CA ARG A 282 -29.19 -13.29 -13.76
C ARG A 282 -29.66 -13.46 -15.20
N ARG A 283 -29.60 -12.41 -16.03
CA ARG A 283 -30.14 -12.42 -17.39
C ARG A 283 -29.25 -13.17 -18.39
N TYR A 284 -27.94 -13.22 -18.17
CA TYR A 284 -26.97 -13.87 -19.07
C TYR A 284 -26.07 -14.90 -18.35
N PRO A 285 -26.61 -16.06 -17.92
CA PRO A 285 -25.89 -17.04 -17.08
C PRO A 285 -24.67 -17.70 -17.77
N LYS A 286 -24.62 -17.69 -19.11
CA LYS A 286 -23.54 -18.28 -19.94
C LYS A 286 -22.69 -17.26 -20.72
N SER A 287 -22.86 -15.97 -20.46
CA SER A 287 -22.16 -14.91 -21.21
C SER A 287 -20.69 -14.79 -20.81
N LEU A 288 -19.82 -14.55 -21.82
CA LEU A 288 -18.41 -14.17 -21.67
C LEU A 288 -18.22 -12.99 -20.71
N TRP A 289 -19.25 -12.20 -20.40
CA TRP A 289 -19.20 -11.13 -19.40
C TRP A 289 -19.03 -11.63 -17.94
N ARG A 290 -19.40 -12.88 -17.65
CA ARG A 290 -19.03 -13.56 -16.39
C ARG A 290 -17.58 -14.09 -16.43
N MET A 291 -17.03 -14.27 -17.63
CA MET A 291 -15.62 -14.59 -17.92
C MET A 291 -14.82 -13.37 -18.37
N ALA A 292 -15.32 -12.14 -18.18
CA ALA A 292 -14.75 -10.91 -18.76
C ALA A 292 -13.37 -10.57 -18.20
N VAL A 293 -12.86 -11.38 -17.29
CA VAL A 293 -11.46 -11.35 -16.99
C VAL A 293 -10.98 -12.78 -16.75
N VAL A 294 -10.73 -13.47 -17.87
CA VAL A 294 -9.91 -14.68 -17.91
C VAL A 294 -8.54 -14.29 -17.37
N GLY A 295 -8.23 -14.89 -16.21
CA GLY A 295 -7.02 -14.75 -15.41
C GLY A 295 -5.79 -14.36 -16.20
N LEU A 296 -5.03 -13.39 -15.68
CA LEU A 296 -3.65 -13.08 -16.05
C LEU A 296 -2.97 -14.25 -16.77
N ALA A 297 -2.41 -14.00 -17.95
CA ALA A 297 -1.80 -15.01 -18.81
C ALA A 297 -0.86 -15.95 -18.03
N PHE A 298 -0.21 -15.49 -16.96
CA PHE A 298 0.65 -16.29 -16.09
C PHE A 298 -0.09 -17.28 -15.17
N GLY A 299 -1.15 -16.85 -14.47
CA GLY A 299 -1.95 -17.71 -13.58
C GLY A 299 -2.93 -18.60 -14.33
N TRP A 300 -3.45 -18.13 -15.47
CA TRP A 300 -4.31 -18.92 -16.35
C TRP A 300 -3.53 -19.99 -17.11
N LEU A 301 -2.32 -19.72 -17.61
CA LEU A 301 -1.48 -20.74 -18.25
C LEU A 301 -1.13 -21.87 -17.27
N ILE A 302 -0.72 -21.56 -16.03
CA ILE A 302 -0.36 -22.58 -15.04
C ILE A 302 -1.61 -23.34 -14.55
N ARG A 303 -2.73 -22.66 -14.28
CA ARG A 303 -4.01 -23.34 -13.94
C ARG A 303 -4.52 -24.21 -15.07
N LYS A 304 -4.36 -23.80 -16.33
CA LYS A 304 -4.84 -24.54 -17.50
C LYS A 304 -3.92 -25.71 -17.87
N ARG A 305 -2.60 -25.55 -17.72
CA ARG A 305 -1.63 -26.60 -18.08
C ARG A 305 -1.38 -27.61 -16.96
N LEU A 306 -1.43 -27.20 -15.68
CA LEU A 306 -1.11 -28.06 -14.53
C LEU A 306 -2.08 -27.87 -13.35
N PRO A 307 -3.40 -28.13 -13.53
CA PRO A 307 -4.41 -27.91 -12.49
C PRO A 307 -4.16 -28.74 -11.22
N ASN A 308 -3.71 -29.99 -11.40
CA ASN A 308 -3.45 -30.93 -10.30
C ASN A 308 -2.26 -30.49 -9.43
N TRP A 309 -1.24 -29.88 -10.04
CA TRP A 309 -0.10 -29.35 -9.29
C TRP A 309 -0.49 -28.06 -8.56
N TRP A 310 -1.18 -27.15 -9.26
CA TRP A 310 -1.62 -25.88 -8.70
C TRP A 310 -2.51 -26.07 -7.46
N SER A 311 -3.54 -26.92 -7.54
CA SER A 311 -4.42 -27.20 -6.40
C SER A 311 -3.67 -27.78 -5.18
N ARG A 312 -2.62 -28.57 -5.41
CA ARG A 312 -1.86 -29.23 -4.34
C ARG A 312 -0.80 -28.36 -3.66
N TYR A 313 -0.13 -27.48 -4.41
CA TYR A 313 1.07 -26.78 -3.92
C TYR A 313 0.94 -25.26 -3.82
N ASN A 314 -0.09 -24.64 -4.39
CA ASN A 314 -0.22 -23.18 -4.44
C ASN A 314 -0.26 -22.50 -3.05
N ILE A 315 -1.03 -23.06 -2.11
CA ILE A 315 -1.09 -22.55 -0.73
C ILE A 315 0.27 -22.75 -0.05
N VAL A 316 0.88 -23.92 -0.22
CA VAL A 316 2.18 -24.25 0.36
C VAL A 316 3.28 -23.31 -0.16
N LEU A 317 3.24 -22.97 -1.45
CA LEU A 317 4.15 -22.02 -2.11
C LEU A 317 4.03 -20.63 -1.48
N SER A 318 2.82 -20.06 -1.41
CA SER A 318 2.60 -18.74 -0.80
C SER A 318 3.06 -18.73 0.66
N SER A 319 2.64 -19.72 1.46
CA SER A 319 3.02 -19.79 2.88
C SER A 319 4.53 -19.96 3.09
N ALA A 320 5.22 -20.71 2.22
CA ALA A 320 6.68 -20.86 2.30
C ALA A 320 7.39 -19.53 2.00
N MET A 321 6.95 -18.80 0.97
CA MET A 321 7.53 -17.51 0.62
C MET A 321 7.26 -16.45 1.70
N ASP A 322 6.02 -16.32 2.18
CA ASP A 322 5.63 -15.36 3.22
C ASP A 322 6.40 -15.58 4.54
N SER A 323 6.51 -16.83 5.00
CA SER A 323 7.26 -17.16 6.22
C SER A 323 8.77 -16.97 6.07
N SER A 324 9.34 -17.30 4.90
CA SER A 324 10.77 -17.11 4.63
C SER A 324 11.18 -15.64 4.66
N VAL A 325 10.38 -14.76 4.05
CA VAL A 325 10.60 -13.31 4.01
C VAL A 325 10.50 -12.70 5.40
N GLY A 326 9.53 -13.14 6.21
CA GLY A 326 9.39 -12.67 7.59
C GLY A 326 10.62 -13.01 8.45
N ILE A 327 11.11 -14.25 8.38
CA ILE A 327 12.29 -14.70 9.15
C ILE A 327 13.56 -14.03 8.63
N ALA A 328 13.75 -13.96 7.32
CA ALA A 328 14.91 -13.29 6.74
C ALA A 328 14.93 -11.80 7.07
N GLY A 329 13.78 -11.12 7.00
CA GLY A 329 13.64 -9.72 7.41
C GLY A 329 13.97 -9.48 8.88
N ALA A 330 13.51 -10.36 9.78
CA ALA A 330 13.85 -10.27 11.21
C ALA A 330 15.36 -10.45 11.45
N LEU A 331 16.00 -11.41 10.76
CA LEU A 331 17.45 -11.63 10.86
C LEU A 331 18.24 -10.44 10.32
N ILE A 332 17.88 -9.93 9.13
CA ILE A 332 18.51 -8.74 8.54
C ILE A 332 18.38 -7.54 9.50
N PHE A 333 17.19 -7.32 10.08
CA PHE A 333 16.97 -6.25 11.03
C PHE A 333 17.86 -6.38 12.28
N LEU A 334 17.85 -7.54 12.94
CA LEU A 334 18.57 -7.75 14.20
C LEU A 334 20.09 -7.80 14.01
N THR A 335 20.57 -8.36 12.90
CA THR A 335 22.01 -8.57 12.69
C THR A 335 22.71 -7.41 11.98
N ILE A 336 22.02 -6.68 11.10
CA ILE A 336 22.63 -5.64 10.25
C ILE A 336 22.17 -4.24 10.65
N TYR A 337 20.85 -4.02 10.73
CA TYR A 337 20.31 -2.68 10.99
C TYR A 337 20.48 -2.27 12.46
N LEU A 338 20.29 -3.21 13.40
CA LEU A 338 20.43 -2.93 14.82
C LEU A 338 21.90 -2.75 15.24
N THR A 339 22.81 -3.54 14.66
CA THR A 339 24.26 -3.44 14.90
C THR A 339 24.90 -2.23 14.22
N GLY A 340 24.20 -1.61 13.26
CA GLY A 340 24.71 -0.48 12.49
C GLY A 340 25.67 -0.86 11.35
N ALA A 341 25.87 -2.16 11.09
CA ALA A 341 26.74 -2.66 10.02
C ALA A 341 26.33 -2.15 8.63
N ASN A 342 25.05 -1.79 8.44
CA ASN A 342 24.54 -1.19 7.20
C ASN A 342 25.31 0.07 6.76
N ARG A 343 25.87 0.86 7.70
CA ARG A 343 26.55 2.11 7.38
C ARG A 343 27.79 1.93 6.50
N HIS A 344 28.40 0.75 6.55
CA HIS A 344 29.60 0.42 5.79
C HIS A 344 29.29 -0.21 4.42
N PHE A 345 28.02 -0.46 4.10
CA PHE A 345 27.60 -1.16 2.89
C PHE A 345 26.70 -0.28 2.00
N ASN A 346 27.29 0.79 1.48
CA ASN A 346 26.65 1.66 0.48
C ASN A 346 27.32 1.46 -0.90
N TRP A 347 26.51 1.12 -1.89
CA TRP A 347 26.97 1.03 -3.27
C TRP A 347 25.80 1.33 -4.20
N TRP A 348 26.05 1.38 -5.51
CA TRP A 348 25.05 1.80 -6.49
C TRP A 348 23.69 1.08 -6.33
N GLY A 349 23.67 -0.25 -6.15
CA GLY A 349 22.44 -1.03 -6.01
C GLY A 349 21.62 -0.75 -4.73
N THR A 350 22.23 -0.18 -3.68
CA THR A 350 21.53 0.19 -2.43
C THR A 350 21.17 1.68 -2.34
N GLU A 351 21.82 2.52 -3.15
CA GLU A 351 21.63 3.97 -3.15
C GLU A 351 20.80 4.49 -4.32
N VAL A 352 20.79 3.83 -5.48
CA VAL A 352 20.18 4.38 -6.71
C VAL A 352 18.68 4.71 -6.57
N HIS A 353 17.94 3.96 -5.74
CA HIS A 353 16.52 4.21 -5.46
C HIS A 353 16.30 5.23 -4.33
N LYS A 354 17.31 5.47 -3.49
CA LYS A 354 17.31 6.47 -2.39
C LYS A 354 17.97 7.78 -2.81
N GLU A 355 18.56 7.82 -3.99
CA GLU A 355 19.39 8.92 -4.43
C GLU A 355 18.58 10.21 -4.36
N GLN A 356 19.03 11.11 -3.47
CA GLN A 356 18.33 12.34 -3.12
C GLN A 356 18.13 13.26 -4.34
N ASN A 357 18.78 13.01 -5.47
CA ASN A 357 18.60 13.78 -6.70
C ASN A 357 17.38 13.36 -7.51
N THR A 358 16.81 12.17 -7.29
CA THR A 358 15.61 11.74 -7.99
C THR A 358 14.36 12.36 -7.38
N CYS A 359 13.44 12.79 -8.25
CA CYS A 359 12.15 13.31 -7.79
C CYS A 359 11.23 12.21 -7.22
N ASP A 360 11.50 10.92 -7.48
CA ASP A 360 10.75 9.78 -6.94
C ASP A 360 10.97 9.60 -5.43
N TRP A 361 12.20 9.80 -4.93
CA TRP A 361 12.44 9.71 -3.48
C TRP A 361 11.98 10.95 -2.73
N LYS A 362 12.14 12.15 -3.32
CA LYS A 362 11.72 13.43 -2.72
C LYS A 362 10.20 13.65 -2.74
N GLY A 363 9.47 13.04 -3.67
CA GLY A 363 8.07 13.37 -3.90
C GLY A 363 7.90 14.78 -4.47
N CYS A 364 8.46 15.04 -5.65
CA CYS A 364 8.30 16.34 -6.29
C CYS A 364 6.87 16.58 -6.79
N ALA A 365 6.31 17.75 -6.48
CA ALA A 365 5.08 18.23 -7.09
C ALA A 365 5.29 18.66 -8.56
N TYR A 366 4.24 18.52 -9.37
CA TYR A 366 4.25 18.96 -10.77
C TYR A 366 4.37 20.49 -10.86
N LEU A 367 3.48 21.19 -10.14
CA LEU A 367 3.49 22.64 -9.98
C LEU A 367 4.19 23.04 -8.68
N SER A 368 4.95 24.12 -8.71
CA SER A 368 5.52 24.74 -7.52
C SER A 368 4.64 25.88 -7.03
N VAL A 369 4.44 25.96 -5.71
CA VAL A 369 3.75 27.09 -5.09
C VAL A 369 4.68 28.33 -5.12
N PRO A 370 4.23 29.48 -5.65
CA PRO A 370 5.02 30.70 -5.59
C PRO A 370 5.36 31.08 -4.14
N LYS A 371 6.60 31.52 -3.88
CA LYS A 371 7.04 31.87 -2.53
C LYS A 371 6.10 32.90 -1.89
N GLY A 372 5.53 32.56 -0.74
CA GLY A 372 4.61 33.44 0.01
C GLY A 372 3.13 33.37 -0.43
N ARG A 373 2.79 32.58 -1.46
CA ARG A 373 1.40 32.32 -1.84
C ARG A 373 0.90 31.00 -1.26
N ARG A 374 -0.41 30.91 -1.08
CA ARG A 374 -1.14 29.69 -0.70
C ARG A 374 -1.93 29.22 -1.90
N PHE A 375 -2.03 27.90 -2.12
CA PHE A 375 -2.95 27.32 -3.09
C PHE A 375 -4.21 26.84 -2.37
N GLY A 376 -5.36 26.94 -3.04
CA GLY A 376 -6.64 26.81 -2.36
C GLY A 376 -6.96 28.04 -1.49
N MET A 377 -7.72 27.84 -0.41
CA MET A 377 -8.04 28.90 0.56
C MET A 377 -6.97 29.05 1.65
#